data_AF-A0A9D3LYV8-F1
#
_entry.id   AF-A0A9D3LYV8-F1
#
_cell.length_a   1.000
_cell.length_b   1.000
_cell.length_c   1.000
_cell.angle_alpha   90.00
_cell.angle_beta   90.00
_cell.angle_gamma   90.00
#
_symmetry.space_group_name_H-M   'P 1'
#
loop_
_entity.id
_entity.type
_entity.pdbx_description
1 polymer ?
#
loop_
_entity_poly.entity_id
_entity_poly.type
_entity_poly.pdbx_seq_one_letter_code
_entity_poly.pdbx_strand_id
1 'polypeptide(L)'
;MLIGDKRKFLSMLLTLKCACNAETMEPTDELSLEAVEYCQQLGSQATKVSDIIGGKDKEIYRSIQEGIDHVNSRAISNAQRIQKWAVLGRDFSIAGGELGPTMKLRRSVVLEMYHKEIESFYTE
;
A
#
# COMPACT_ATOMS: atom_id res chain seq x y z
N MET A 1 -2.38 4.79 -1.75
CA MET A 1 -2.45 5.98 -2.61
C MET A 1 -2.62 5.59 -4.08
N LEU A 2 -3.68 6.07 -4.73
CA LEU A 2 -3.91 5.92 -6.17
C LEU A 2 -3.13 6.98 -6.98
N ILE A 3 -2.51 6.56 -8.08
CA ILE A 3 -1.75 7.38 -9.03
C ILE A 3 -2.32 7.14 -10.43
N GLY A 4 -2.42 8.20 -11.24
CA GLY A 4 -3.01 8.12 -12.59
C GLY A 4 -2.96 9.42 -13.38
N ASP A 5 -2.74 10.55 -12.71
CA ASP A 5 -2.60 11.84 -13.40
C ASP A 5 -1.42 11.81 -14.38
N LYS A 6 -1.70 12.15 -15.65
CA LYS A 6 -0.75 12.10 -16.78
C LYS A 6 -0.06 10.73 -16.95
N ARG A 7 -0.70 9.63 -16.56
CA ARG A 7 -0.21 8.26 -16.75
C ARG A 7 -1.08 7.46 -17.72
N LYS A 8 -0.53 6.39 -18.28
CA LYS A 8 -1.22 5.51 -19.25
C LYS A 8 -2.38 4.72 -18.61
N PHE A 9 -2.29 4.45 -17.30
CA PHE A 9 -3.25 3.68 -16.52
C PHE A 9 -3.15 4.05 -15.03
N LEU A 10 -4.06 3.53 -14.20
CA LEU A 10 -3.98 3.74 -12.75
C LEU A 10 -3.00 2.76 -12.11
N SER A 11 -2.15 3.26 -11.21
CA SER A 11 -1.34 2.44 -10.31
C SER A 11 -1.60 2.77 -8.85
N MET A 12 -1.24 1.87 -7.94
CA MET A 12 -1.53 2.05 -6.52
C MET A 12 -0.37 1.67 -5.61
N LEU A 13 -0.05 2.56 -4.67
CA LEU A 13 0.78 2.22 -3.51
C LEU A 13 -0.12 1.82 -2.35
N LEU A 14 0.10 0.67 -1.74
CA LEU A 14 -0.64 0.16 -0.60
C LEU A 14 0.27 0.17 0.63
N THR A 15 -0.30 0.43 1.79
CA THR A 15 0.39 0.26 3.07
C THR A 15 -0.38 -0.72 3.93
N LEU A 16 0.32 -1.36 4.87
CA LEU A 16 -0.28 -2.25 5.86
C LEU A 16 -0.31 -1.52 7.20
N LYS A 17 -1.41 -1.65 7.94
CA LYS A 17 -1.55 -1.02 9.24
C LYS A 17 -0.61 -1.70 10.24
N CYS A 18 0.43 -0.99 10.65
CA CYS A 18 1.36 -1.43 11.68
C CYS A 18 1.20 -0.67 13.00
N ALA A 19 1.81 -1.22 14.04
CA ALA A 19 2.00 -0.56 15.31
C ALA A 19 2.91 0.66 15.16
N CYS A 20 2.76 1.65 16.04
CA CYS A 20 3.63 2.82 16.08
C CYS A 20 4.54 2.76 17.30
N ASN A 21 5.77 3.21 17.15
CA ASN A 21 6.66 3.43 18.28
C ASN A 21 6.12 4.61 19.13
N ALA A 22 5.99 4.40 20.44
CA ALA A 22 5.39 5.36 21.35
C ALA A 22 6.22 6.66 21.53
N GLU A 23 7.52 6.61 21.28
CA GLU A 23 8.43 7.75 21.43
C GLU A 23 8.62 8.49 20.10
N THR A 24 8.91 7.76 19.02
CA THR A 24 9.20 8.38 17.72
C THR A 24 7.96 8.66 16.89
N MET A 25 6.81 8.06 17.25
CA MET A 25 5.57 8.10 16.46
C MET A 25 5.71 7.52 15.05
N GLU A 26 6.82 6.82 14.78
CA GLU A 26 7.05 6.17 13.50
C GLU A 26 6.40 4.78 13.46
N PRO A 27 5.90 4.34 12.30
CA PRO A 27 5.38 2.99 12.14
C PRO A 27 6.50 1.96 12.23
N THR A 28 6.24 0.85 12.91
CA THR A 28 7.16 -0.27 13.08
C THR A 28 6.92 -1.34 12.01
N ASP A 29 7.76 -2.39 12.02
CA ASP A 29 7.55 -3.57 11.18
C ASP A 29 6.44 -4.50 11.72
N GLU A 30 6.01 -4.34 12.96
CA GLU A 30 4.97 -5.18 13.58
C GLU A 30 3.59 -4.74 13.10
N LEU A 31 2.79 -5.67 12.56
CA LEU A 31 1.41 -5.40 12.17
C LEU A 31 0.57 -5.02 13.40
N SER A 32 -0.44 -4.17 13.19
CA SER A 32 -1.45 -3.90 14.21
C SER A 32 -2.26 -5.17 14.49
N LEU A 33 -2.85 -5.27 15.69
CA LEU A 33 -3.64 -6.45 16.08
C LEU A 33 -4.76 -6.75 15.07
N GLU A 34 -5.50 -5.72 14.65
CA GLU A 34 -6.56 -5.82 13.64
C GLU A 34 -6.02 -6.36 12.30
N ALA A 35 -4.83 -5.92 11.88
CA ALA A 35 -4.20 -6.40 10.66
C ALA A 35 -3.76 -7.87 10.78
N VAL A 36 -3.22 -8.27 11.93
CA VAL A 36 -2.86 -9.69 12.20
C VAL A 36 -4.11 -10.57 12.17
N GLU A 37 -5.18 -10.17 12.85
CA GLU A 37 -6.45 -10.89 12.86
C GLU A 37 -7.02 -11.05 11.45
N TYR A 38 -6.99 -9.98 10.64
CA TYR A 38 -7.40 -10.06 9.25
C TYR A 38 -6.51 -11.00 8.42
N CYS A 39 -5.18 -10.97 8.62
CA CYS A 39 -4.27 -11.87 7.94
C CYS A 39 -4.58 -13.34 8.28
N GLN A 40 -4.83 -13.63 9.56
CA GLN A 40 -5.18 -14.98 10.03
C GLN A 40 -6.50 -15.48 9.44
N GLN A 41 -7.51 -14.61 9.30
CA GLN A 41 -8.78 -14.96 8.65
C GLN A 41 -8.59 -15.38 7.18
N LEU A 42 -7.58 -14.82 6.52
CA LEU A 42 -7.18 -15.18 5.15
C LEU A 42 -6.26 -16.41 5.09
N GLY A 43 -5.87 -16.98 6.23
CA GLY A 43 -4.96 -18.13 6.31
C GLY A 43 -3.47 -17.78 6.40
N SER A 44 -3.14 -16.48 6.50
CA SER A 44 -1.76 -16.02 6.71
C SER A 44 -1.36 -16.09 8.19
N GLN A 45 -0.07 -16.34 8.44
CA GLN A 45 0.54 -16.28 9.78
C GLN A 45 1.46 -15.04 9.93
N ALA A 46 1.34 -14.07 9.03
CA ALA A 46 2.15 -12.87 9.06
C ALA A 46 1.86 -12.05 10.33
N THR A 47 2.92 -11.68 11.01
CA THR A 47 2.85 -10.75 12.16
C THR A 47 3.58 -9.46 11.86
N LYS A 48 4.41 -9.44 10.81
CA LYS A 48 5.20 -8.29 10.40
C LYS A 48 4.93 -7.89 8.96
N VAL A 49 5.19 -6.63 8.64
CA VAL A 49 5.14 -6.12 7.27
C VAL A 49 6.18 -6.85 6.40
N SER A 50 7.38 -7.10 6.95
CA SER A 50 8.45 -7.85 6.31
C SER A 50 8.11 -9.30 5.92
N ASP A 51 7.11 -9.91 6.57
CA ASP A 51 6.58 -11.24 6.24
C ASP A 51 5.74 -11.23 4.95
N ILE A 52 5.13 -10.08 4.63
CA ILE A 52 4.18 -9.93 3.52
C ILE A 52 4.87 -9.37 2.27
N ILE A 53 5.67 -8.32 2.42
CA ILE A 53 6.24 -7.58 1.27
C ILE A 53 7.09 -8.44 0.35
N GLY A 54 7.18 -8.02 -0.92
CA GLY A 54 7.92 -8.75 -1.96
C GLY A 54 7.23 -10.04 -2.42
N GLY A 55 5.92 -10.16 -2.19
CA GLY A 55 5.13 -11.33 -2.61
C GLY A 55 5.40 -12.59 -1.78
N LYS A 56 5.96 -12.44 -0.58
CA LYS A 56 6.23 -13.56 0.34
C LYS A 56 4.95 -14.21 0.84
N ASP A 57 3.92 -13.39 1.10
CA ASP A 57 2.62 -13.86 1.54
C ASP A 57 1.62 -13.90 0.39
N LYS A 58 1.41 -15.10 -0.15
CA LYS A 58 0.52 -15.31 -1.29
C LYS A 58 -0.95 -15.12 -0.94
N GLU A 59 -1.36 -15.41 0.30
CA GLU A 59 -2.76 -15.30 0.71
C GLU A 59 -3.17 -13.83 0.78
N ILE A 60 -2.31 -12.98 1.33
CA ILE A 60 -2.53 -11.53 1.39
C ILE A 60 -2.48 -10.92 -0.01
N TYR A 61 -1.49 -11.28 -0.84
CA TYR A 61 -1.42 -10.77 -2.21
C TYR A 61 -2.62 -11.19 -3.05
N ARG A 62 -3.13 -12.42 -2.87
CA ARG A 62 -4.36 -12.88 -3.51
C ARG A 62 -5.55 -12.03 -3.07
N SER A 63 -5.74 -11.82 -1.76
CA SER A 63 -6.85 -11.00 -1.25
C SER A 63 -6.81 -9.56 -1.77
N ILE A 64 -5.62 -8.94 -1.81
CA ILE A 64 -5.44 -7.60 -2.39
C ILE A 64 -5.82 -7.61 -3.88
N GLN A 65 -5.34 -8.60 -4.64
CA GLN A 65 -5.63 -8.72 -6.06
C GLN A 65 -7.13 -8.90 -6.32
N GLU A 66 -7.82 -9.74 -5.54
CA GLU A 66 -9.27 -9.91 -5.61
C GLU A 66 -10.03 -8.59 -5.36
N GLY A 67 -9.60 -7.80 -4.37
CA GLY A 67 -10.16 -6.48 -4.11
C GLY A 67 -9.96 -5.51 -5.27
N ILE A 68 -8.77 -5.51 -5.88
CA ILE A 68 -8.46 -4.69 -7.06
C ILE A 68 -9.29 -5.14 -8.26
N ASP A 69 -9.43 -6.43 -8.49
CA ASP A 69 -10.23 -6.99 -9.58
C ASP A 69 -11.71 -6.66 -9.40
N HIS A 70 -12.22 -6.68 -8.17
CA HIS A 70 -13.57 -6.24 -7.86
C HIS A 70 -13.79 -4.77 -8.22
N VAL A 71 -12.87 -3.87 -7.86
CA VAL A 71 -12.96 -2.44 -8.23
C VAL A 71 -12.85 -2.27 -9.75
N ASN A 72 -11.90 -2.96 -10.37
CA ASN A 72 -11.67 -2.93 -11.81
C ASN A 72 -12.85 -3.45 -12.63
N SER A 73 -13.68 -4.35 -12.08
CA SER A 73 -14.91 -4.84 -12.74
C SER A 73 -15.93 -3.72 -13.02
N ARG A 74 -15.83 -2.61 -12.27
CA ARG A 74 -16.68 -1.43 -12.43
C ARG A 74 -16.06 -0.32 -13.28
N ALA A 75 -14.82 -0.52 -13.75
CA ALA A 75 -14.11 0.48 -14.54
C ALA A 75 -14.68 0.54 -15.97
N ILE A 76 -14.95 1.76 -16.45
CA ILE A 76 -15.59 1.97 -17.77
C ILE A 76 -14.55 1.87 -18.90
N SER A 77 -13.27 2.07 -18.60
CA SER A 77 -12.19 2.03 -19.59
C SER A 77 -10.89 1.50 -19.00
N ASN A 78 -9.97 1.10 -19.87
CA ASN A 78 -8.63 0.64 -19.47
C ASN A 78 -7.83 1.72 -18.72
N ALA A 79 -8.07 3.00 -19.01
CA ALA A 79 -7.43 4.12 -18.31
C ALA A 79 -7.91 4.24 -16.86
N GLN A 80 -9.10 3.72 -16.53
CA GLN A 80 -9.66 3.71 -15.17
C GLN A 80 -9.38 2.42 -14.40
N ARG A 81 -8.68 1.45 -15.02
CA ARG A 81 -8.30 0.21 -14.35
C ARG A 81 -6.98 0.40 -13.60
N ILE A 82 -6.93 -0.10 -12.38
CA ILE A 82 -5.70 -0.29 -11.62
C ILE A 82 -4.96 -1.47 -12.24
N GLN A 83 -3.85 -1.20 -12.93
CA GLN A 83 -3.08 -2.25 -13.62
C GLN A 83 -1.84 -2.69 -12.86
N LYS A 84 -1.26 -1.79 -12.06
CA LYS A 84 -0.03 -2.06 -11.29
C LYS A 84 -0.22 -1.57 -9.86
N TRP A 85 0.32 -2.31 -8.90
CA TRP A 85 0.30 -1.92 -7.51
C TRP A 85 1.50 -2.50 -6.76
N ALA A 86 1.84 -1.88 -5.63
CA ALA A 86 2.87 -2.40 -4.72
C ALA A 86 2.44 -2.17 -3.27
N VAL A 87 2.81 -3.12 -2.41
CA VAL A 87 2.75 -2.95 -0.95
C VAL A 87 4.07 -2.36 -0.49
N LEU A 88 4.00 -1.20 0.18
CA LEU A 88 5.14 -0.52 0.75
C LEU A 88 5.57 -1.19 2.06
N GLY A 89 6.86 -1.13 2.36
CA GLY A 89 7.43 -1.71 3.59
C GLY A 89 7.16 -0.92 4.87
N ARG A 90 6.47 0.22 4.78
CA ARG A 90 6.18 1.09 5.92
C ARG A 90 4.83 1.78 5.71
N ASP A 91 4.06 1.93 6.80
CA ASP A 91 2.82 2.68 6.79
C ASP A 91 3.07 4.19 6.65
N PHE A 92 2.06 4.94 6.21
CA PHE A 92 2.17 6.39 6.15
C PHE A 92 2.01 6.99 7.55
N SER A 93 2.82 7.99 7.86
CA SER A 93 2.80 8.61 9.19
C SER A 93 3.02 10.11 9.14
N ILE A 94 2.70 10.77 10.26
CA ILE A 94 3.02 12.19 10.43
C ILE A 94 4.52 12.36 10.64
N ALA A 95 5.14 11.47 11.42
CA ALA A 95 6.58 11.48 11.71
C ALA A 95 7.43 11.29 10.44
N GLY A 96 7.05 10.35 9.57
CA GLY A 96 7.67 10.12 8.26
C GLY A 96 7.33 11.17 7.20
N GLY A 97 6.37 12.07 7.48
CA GLY A 97 6.02 13.19 6.61
C GLY A 97 5.08 12.86 5.45
N GLU A 98 4.69 11.59 5.26
CA GLU A 98 3.70 11.21 4.26
C GLU A 98 2.30 11.77 4.60
N LEU A 99 2.02 11.95 5.90
CA LEU A 99 0.80 12.57 6.41
C LEU A 99 1.10 13.96 6.99
N GLY A 100 0.19 14.91 6.78
CA GLY A 100 0.20 16.18 7.49
C GLY A 100 -0.34 16.06 8.92
N PRO A 101 -0.25 17.12 9.75
CA PRO A 101 -0.75 17.11 11.13
C PRO A 101 -2.24 16.75 11.27
N THR A 102 -3.03 17.01 10.23
CA THR A 102 -4.46 16.66 10.16
C THR A 102 -4.71 15.25 9.60
N MET A 103 -3.67 14.41 9.55
CA MET A 103 -3.66 13.06 8.95
C MET A 103 -4.03 13.02 7.45
N LYS A 104 -4.03 14.17 6.77
CA LYS A 104 -4.21 14.23 5.31
C LYS A 104 -2.93 13.84 4.60
N LEU A 105 -3.06 13.00 3.56
CA LEU A 105 -1.94 12.56 2.73
C LEU A 105 -1.29 13.72 1.98
N ARG A 106 0.03 13.89 2.16
CA ARG A 106 0.86 14.83 1.41
C ARG A 106 1.33 14.19 0.11
N ARG A 107 0.43 14.19 -0.88
CA ARG A 107 0.66 13.50 -2.17
C ARG A 107 1.98 13.86 -2.84
N SER A 108 2.38 15.14 -2.85
CA SER A 108 3.65 15.56 -3.45
C SER A 108 4.87 14.90 -2.80
N VAL A 109 4.89 14.82 -1.46
CA VAL A 109 5.95 14.18 -0.69
C VAL A 109 6.01 12.68 -0.99
N VAL A 110 4.86 12.00 -0.99
CA VAL A 110 4.79 10.57 -1.28
C VAL A 110 5.22 10.26 -2.73
N LEU A 111 4.84 11.11 -3.69
CA LEU A 111 5.27 10.96 -5.09
C LEU A 111 6.79 11.10 -5.24
N GLU A 112 7.41 12.00 -4.49
CA GLU A 112 8.87 12.19 -4.48
C GLU A 112 9.59 11.02 -3.79
N MET A 113 9.13 10.62 -2.60
CA MET A 113 9.73 9.53 -1.82
C MET A 113 9.71 8.19 -2.55
N TYR A 114 8.58 7.86 -3.19
CA TYR A 114 8.39 6.59 -3.90
C TYR A 114 8.50 6.75 -5.41
N HIS A 115 9.20 7.78 -5.89
CA HIS A 115 9.33 8.09 -7.30
C HIS A 115 9.85 6.89 -8.09
N LYS A 116 10.89 6.21 -7.57
CA LYS A 116 11.51 5.07 -8.26
C LYS A 116 10.53 3.90 -8.43
N GLU A 117 9.80 3.57 -7.36
CA GLU A 117 8.79 2.52 -7.36
C GLU A 117 7.64 2.87 -8.31
N ILE A 118 7.19 4.13 -8.31
CA ILE A 118 6.12 4.59 -9.21
C ILE A 118 6.58 4.54 -10.67
N GLU A 119 7.77 5.04 -11.01
CA GLU A 119 8.28 5.01 -12.38
C GLU A 119 8.50 3.58 -12.88
N SER A 120 8.85 2.65 -11.99
CA SER A 120 9.00 1.23 -12.34
C SER A 120 7.72 0.61 -12.90
N PHE A 121 6.54 1.15 -12.53
CA PHE A 121 5.27 0.70 -13.10
C PHE A 121 5.09 1.11 -14.57
N TYR A 122 5.78 2.14 -15.03
CA TYR A 122 5.56 2.77 -16.35
C TYR A 122 6.75 2.65 -17.30
N THR A 123 7.81 1.92 -16.91
CA THR A 123 9.04 1.75 -17.70
C THR A 123 9.04 0.51 -18.61
N GLU A 124 7.88 -0.11 -18.80
CA GLU A 124 7.63 -1.15 -19.81
C GLU A 124 7.19 -0.56 -21.17
#